data_AF-A0A2D9D848-F1
#
_entry.id   AF-A0A2D9D848-F1
#
_cell.length_a   1.000
_cell.length_b   1.000
_cell.length_c   1.000
_cell.angle_alpha   90.00
_cell.angle_beta   90.00
_cell.angle_gamma   90.00
#
_symmetry.space_group_name_H-M   'P 1'
#
loop_
_entity.id
_entity.type
_entity.pdbx_description
1 polymer ?
#
loop_
_entity_poly.entity_id
_entity_poly.type
_entity_poly.pdbx_seq_one_letter_code
_entity_poly.pdbx_strand_id
1 'polypeptide(L)' 'MKNKKILITGASSGIGWSIAKILSVNGHQLILCGRNKKKLN' A
#
# COMPACT_ATOMS: atom_id res chain seq x y z
N MET A 1 2.78 3.34 15.75
CA MET A 1 2.86 1.88 15.49
C MET A 1 4.24 1.59 14.90
N LYS A 2 4.99 0.57 15.32
CA LYS A 2 6.27 0.19 14.67
C LYS A 2 6.17 -1.20 14.04
N ASN A 3 6.77 -1.36 12.86
CA ASN A 3 7.00 -2.64 12.16
C ASN A 3 5.79 -3.57 11.98
N LYS A 4 4.61 -3.00 11.68
CA LYS A 4 3.42 -3.81 11.35
C LYS A 4 3.46 -4.29 9.89
N LYS A 5 2.81 -5.43 9.65
CA LYS A 5 2.42 -5.90 8.31
C LYS A 5 1.00 -5.41 8.02
N ILE A 6 0.81 -4.72 6.89
CA ILE A 6 -0.46 -4.03 6.58
C ILE A 6 -0.92 -4.45 5.18
N LEU A 7 -2.16 -4.92 5.07
CA LEU A 7 -2.84 -5.20 3.80
C LEU A 7 -3.64 -3.98 3.36
N ILE A 8 -3.40 -3.51 2.14
CA ILE A 8 -4.13 -2.38 1.54
C ILE A 8 -4.81 -2.86 0.26
N THR A 9 -6.14 -2.82 0.24
CA THR A 9 -6.94 -3.08 -0.97
C THR A 9 -7.17 -1.77 -1.74
N GLY A 10 -7.41 -1.85 -3.05
CA GLY A 10 -7.53 -0.64 -3.89
C GLY A 10 -6.22 0.17 -3.96
N ALA A 11 -5.08 -0.48 -3.74
CA ALA A 11 -3.78 0.19 -3.62
C ALA A 11 -3.18 0.65 -4.97
N SER A 12 -3.85 0.39 -6.09
CA SER A 12 -3.35 0.73 -7.43
C SER A 12 -3.47 2.22 -7.81
N SER A 13 -4.18 3.04 -7.02
CA SER A 13 -4.36 4.48 -7.28
C SER A 13 -5.04 5.21 -6.12
N GLY A 14 -5.10 6.54 -6.19
CA GLY A 14 -5.93 7.36 -5.29
C GLY A 14 -5.55 7.21 -3.82
N ILE A 15 -6.55 7.17 -2.94
CA ILE A 15 -6.37 7.16 -1.48
C ILE A 15 -5.55 5.95 -1.02
N GLY A 16 -5.85 4.75 -1.53
CA GLY A 16 -5.12 3.53 -1.15
C GLY A 16 -3.62 3.61 -1.46
N TRP A 17 -3.26 4.22 -2.60
CA TRP A 17 -1.87 4.46 -2.97
C TRP A 17 -1.19 5.51 -2.09
N SER A 18 -1.87 6.62 -1.80
CA SER A 18 -1.34 7.66 -0.90
C SER A 18 -1.08 7.13 0.50
N ILE A 19 -2.00 6.28 1.02
CA ILE A 19 -1.82 5.60 2.32
C ILE A 19 -0.61 4.65 2.25
N ALA A 20 -0.48 3.86 1.18
CA ALA A 20 0.67 2.97 1.01
C ALA A 20 2.01 3.71 1.04
N LYS A 21 2.10 4.88 0.38
CA LYS A 21 3.30 5.72 0.43
C LYS A 21 3.68 6.16 1.84
N ILE A 22 2.72 6.71 2.59
CA ILE A 22 2.97 7.21 3.95
C ILE A 22 3.38 6.06 4.89
N LEU A 23 2.67 4.92 4.81
CA LEU A 23 2.98 3.77 5.66
C LEU A 23 4.33 3.11 5.31
N SER A 24 4.72 3.12 4.04
CA SER A 24 6.03 2.63 3.61
C SER A 24 7.17 3.49 4.16
N VAL A 25 7.04 4.82 4.10
CA VAL A 25 8.00 5.77 4.70
C VAL A 25 8.12 5.58 6.21
N ASN A 26 7.03 5.23 6.87
CA ASN A 26 7.01 4.92 8.31
C ASN A 26 7.60 3.53 8.67
N GLY A 27 8.21 2.82 7.71
CA GLY A 27 8.92 1.57 7.94
C GLY A 27 8.01 0.34 8.11
N HIS A 28 6.79 0.38 7.58
CA HIS A 28 5.88 -0.76 7.60
C HIS A 28 6.10 -1.70 6.42
N GLN A 29 5.82 -2.99 6.64
CA GLN A 29 5.76 -3.97 5.56
C GLN A 29 4.34 -3.95 4.97
N LEU A 30 4.22 -3.74 3.66
CA LEU A 30 2.94 -3.57 3.00
C LEU A 30 2.65 -4.72 2.05
N ILE A 31 1.40 -5.17 2.03
CA ILE A 31 0.83 -6.06 1.02
C ILE A 31 -0.19 -5.22 0.25
N LEU A 32 0.08 -4.97 -1.03
CA LEU A 32 -0.77 -4.12 -1.86
C LEU A 32 -1.62 -4.99 -2.78
N CYS A 33 -2.94 -4.75 -2.80
CA CYS A 33 -3.88 -5.47 -3.63
C CYS A 33 -4.64 -4.51 -4.57
N GLY A 34 -4.74 -4.90 -5.84
CA GLY A 34 -5.46 -4.16 -6.86
C GLY A 34 -5.81 -5.04 -8.06
N ARG A 35 -6.91 -4.71 -8.75
CA ARG A 35 -7.37 -5.48 -9.93
C ARG A 35 -6.50 -5.23 -11.16
N ASN A 36 -5.97 -4.01 -11.31
CA ASN A 36 -5.14 -3.63 -12.45
C ASN A 36 -3.66 -3.85 -12.11
N LYS A 37 -3.13 -5.00 -12.54
CA LYS A 37 -1.72 -5.37 -12.33
C LYS A 37 -0.73 -4.36 -12.92
N LYS A 38 -1.04 -3.76 -14.07
CA LYS A 38 -0.17 -2.74 -14.71
C LYS A 38 -0.06 -1.44 -13.92
N LYS A 39 -1.07 -1.10 -13.10
CA LYS A 39 -1.02 0.08 -12.21
C LYS A 39 -0.34 -0.22 -10.87
N LEU A 40 -0.18 -1.49 -10.53
CA LEU A 40 0.35 -1.94 -9.24
C LEU A 40 1.85 -2.27 -9.29
N ASN A 41 2.33 -2.69 -10.46
CA ASN A 41 3.75 -2.91 -10.79
C ASN A 41 4.36 -1.66 -11.40
#